data_AF-A0A1B7IQ07-F1
#
_entry.id   AF-A0A1B7IQ07-F1
#
_cell.length_a   1.000
_cell.length_b   1.000
_cell.length_c   1.000
_cell.angle_alpha   90.00
_cell.angle_beta   90.00
_cell.angle_gamma   90.00
#
_symmetry.space_group_name_H-M   'P 1'
#
loop_
_entity.id
_entity.type
_entity.pdbx_description
1 polymer ?
#
loop_
_entity_poly.entity_id
_entity_poly.type
_entity_poly.pdbx_seq_one_letter_code
_entity_poly.pdbx_strand_id
1 'polypeptide(L)'
;MKTSLLLLLWLTVFTPVAHAADWLNWHKVGSATLTWGPFTVYTSQLLTPSGLYDGPMQNQALIITYQRDISRKELVEATRDQWQAQGVLAREPQSNTWIRTLLSLWPDVSNGTQLAFVLNDKQGQFWYRASTSQKTFTPLGPRQSEAFSVHFLGIWLDPRTQYPALRQQLIGGGE
;
A
#
# COMPACT_ATOMS: atom_id res chain seq x y z
N MET A 1 -44.01 -41.32 -27.62
CA MET A 1 -44.18 -39.97 -27.05
C MET A 1 -43.31 -39.87 -25.80
N LYS A 2 -42.16 -39.20 -25.88
CA LYS A 2 -41.33 -38.88 -24.70
C LYS A 2 -40.93 -37.41 -24.84
N THR A 3 -41.51 -36.59 -23.97
CA THR A 3 -41.34 -35.14 -23.90
C THR A 3 -39.95 -34.79 -23.37
N SER A 4 -39.20 -34.00 -24.14
CA SER A 4 -37.94 -33.38 -23.70
C SER A 4 -38.21 -32.35 -22.61
N LEU A 5 -37.50 -32.45 -21.49
CA LEU A 5 -37.47 -31.43 -20.45
C LEU A 5 -36.16 -30.64 -20.61
N LEU A 6 -36.24 -29.41 -21.11
CA LEU A 6 -35.12 -28.47 -21.18
C LEU A 6 -35.02 -27.73 -19.83
N LEU A 7 -33.92 -27.97 -19.11
CA LEU A 7 -33.56 -27.24 -17.90
C LEU A 7 -32.68 -26.04 -18.29
N LEU A 8 -33.25 -24.83 -18.21
CA LEU A 8 -32.53 -23.56 -18.37
C LEU A 8 -31.75 -23.28 -17.08
N LEU A 9 -30.43 -23.38 -17.16
CA LEU A 9 -29.50 -23.03 -16.08
C LEU A 9 -29.30 -21.51 -16.09
N TRP A 10 -29.84 -20.80 -15.09
CA TRP A 10 -29.53 -19.38 -14.87
C TRP A 10 -28.09 -19.25 -14.37
N LEU A 11 -27.17 -18.79 -15.21
CA LEU A 11 -25.86 -18.31 -14.77
C LEU A 11 -26.04 -16.94 -14.11
N THR A 12 -26.12 -16.91 -12.78
CA THR A 12 -25.84 -15.67 -12.03
C THR A 12 -24.35 -15.40 -12.11
N VAL A 13 -23.94 -14.53 -13.03
CA VAL A 13 -22.59 -14.00 -13.06
C VAL A 13 -22.44 -13.09 -11.84
N PHE A 14 -21.84 -13.61 -10.77
CA PHE A 14 -21.31 -12.78 -9.69
C PHE A 14 -20.16 -11.97 -10.28
N THR A 15 -20.45 -10.73 -10.69
CA THR A 15 -19.39 -9.78 -10.97
C THR A 15 -18.82 -9.35 -9.61
N PRO A 16 -17.53 -9.58 -9.33
CA PRO A 16 -16.91 -8.94 -8.18
C PRO A 16 -16.95 -7.45 -8.47
N VAL A 17 -17.84 -6.73 -7.79
CA VAL A 17 -17.80 -5.28 -7.75
C VAL A 17 -16.45 -4.95 -7.12
N ALA A 18 -15.49 -4.54 -7.94
CA ALA A 18 -14.34 -3.83 -7.42
C ALA A 18 -14.92 -2.59 -6.74
N HIS A 19 -15.04 -2.63 -5.41
CA HIS A 19 -15.46 -1.48 -4.63
C HIS A 19 -14.60 -0.30 -5.10
N ALA A 20 -15.23 0.72 -5.67
CA ALA A 20 -14.57 2.00 -5.88
C ALA A 20 -13.87 2.36 -4.56
N ALA A 21 -12.62 2.80 -4.63
CA ALA A 21 -11.70 2.90 -3.50
C ALA A 21 -12.28 3.65 -2.27
N ASP A 22 -13.07 2.97 -1.43
CA ASP A 22 -13.79 3.53 -0.28
C ASP A 22 -12.82 4.20 0.71
N TRP A 23 -11.59 3.70 0.74
CA TRP A 23 -10.49 4.23 1.54
C TRP A 23 -10.06 5.64 1.17
N LEU A 24 -10.42 6.17 -0.01
CA LEU A 24 -10.16 7.57 -0.36
C LEU A 24 -11.03 8.54 0.44
N ASN A 25 -12.15 8.08 1.00
CA ASN A 25 -13.02 8.88 1.87
C ASN A 25 -12.66 8.74 3.36
N TRP A 26 -11.65 7.93 3.69
CA TRP A 26 -11.14 7.81 5.06
C TRP A 26 -10.49 9.11 5.53
N HIS A 27 -10.41 9.25 6.85
CA HIS A 27 -9.96 10.48 7.48
C HIS A 27 -8.45 10.46 7.61
N LYS A 28 -7.82 11.61 7.34
CA LYS A 28 -6.38 11.76 7.47
C LYS A 28 -5.99 11.70 8.94
N VAL A 29 -5.03 10.83 9.26
CA VAL A 29 -4.32 10.82 10.54
C VAL A 29 -3.19 11.83 10.53
N GLY A 30 -2.34 11.77 9.50
CA GLY A 30 -1.12 12.56 9.44
C GLY A 30 -0.45 12.54 8.07
N SER A 31 0.61 13.33 7.92
CA SER A 31 1.42 13.40 6.71
C SER A 31 2.86 13.75 7.02
N ALA A 32 3.79 13.18 6.26
CA ALA A 32 5.21 13.42 6.45
C ALA A 32 5.93 13.59 5.10
N THR A 33 7.02 14.35 5.07
CA THR A 33 7.81 14.57 3.85
C THR A 33 9.24 14.11 4.09
N LEU A 34 9.71 13.17 3.27
CA LEU A 34 11.10 12.74 3.29
C LEU A 34 11.92 13.62 2.33
N THR A 35 12.95 14.28 2.86
CA THR A 35 13.92 15.06 2.09
C THR A 35 15.31 14.43 2.15
N TRP A 36 16.09 14.64 1.09
CA TRP A 36 17.51 14.29 1.04
C TRP A 36 18.30 15.49 0.53
N GLY A 37 19.03 16.13 1.45
CA GLY A 37 19.62 17.45 1.20
C GLY A 37 18.53 18.48 0.82
N PRO A 38 18.71 19.26 -0.25
CA PRO A 38 17.72 20.25 -0.68
C PRO A 38 16.53 19.65 -1.45
N PHE A 39 16.52 18.34 -1.70
CA PHE A 39 15.53 17.70 -2.57
C PHE A 39 14.46 16.94 -1.77
N THR A 40 13.21 17.06 -2.20
CA THR A 40 12.12 16.21 -1.69
C THR A 40 12.10 14.88 -2.43
N VAL A 41 12.05 13.78 -1.69
CA VAL A 41 11.96 12.42 -2.26
C VAL A 41 10.49 12.05 -2.45
N TYR A 42 9.72 12.07 -1.36
CA TYR A 42 8.29 11.82 -1.37
C TYR A 42 7.59 12.53 -0.21
N THR A 43 6.26 12.66 -0.35
CA THR A 43 5.34 13.00 0.73
C THR A 43 4.40 11.82 0.96
N SER A 44 4.30 11.37 2.20
CA SER A 44 3.40 10.30 2.63
C SER A 44 2.22 10.84 3.42
N GLN A 45 1.09 10.13 3.33
CA GLN A 45 -0.13 10.41 4.08
C GLN A 45 -0.70 9.11 4.62
N LEU A 46 -1.18 9.13 5.86
CA LEU A 46 -1.88 8.01 6.47
C LEU A 46 -3.36 8.35 6.63
N LEU A 47 -4.24 7.49 6.13
CA LEU A 47 -5.68 7.58 6.31
C LEU A 47 -6.19 6.37 7.12
N THR A 48 -7.16 6.58 7.98
CA THR A 48 -7.91 5.52 8.69
C THR A 48 -9.41 5.87 8.71
N PRO A 49 -10.31 4.89 8.91
CA PRO A 49 -11.74 5.18 9.01
C PRO A 49 -12.08 6.22 10.09
N SER A 50 -11.38 6.20 11.22
CA SER A 50 -11.59 7.09 12.37
C SER A 50 -10.79 8.39 12.32
N GLY A 51 -9.72 8.46 11.50
CA GLY A 51 -8.74 9.55 11.55
C GLY A 51 -7.74 9.42 12.70
N LEU A 52 -7.78 8.32 13.46
CA LEU A 52 -6.84 8.01 14.53
C LEU A 52 -5.99 6.78 14.16
N TYR A 53 -4.76 6.73 14.67
CA TYR A 53 -3.90 5.56 14.52
C TYR A 53 -4.04 4.62 15.72
N ASP A 54 -4.76 3.51 15.50
CA ASP A 54 -5.08 2.51 16.54
C ASP A 54 -4.28 1.20 16.39
N GLY A 55 -3.13 1.26 15.68
CA GLY A 55 -2.17 0.17 15.57
C GLY A 55 -2.06 -0.47 14.17
N PRO A 56 -1.10 -1.40 13.99
CA PRO A 56 -0.64 -1.84 12.67
C PRO A 56 -1.59 -2.77 11.92
N MET A 57 -2.58 -3.37 12.61
CA MET A 57 -3.53 -4.32 12.00
C MET A 57 -4.87 -3.67 11.66
N GLN A 58 -5.04 -2.38 11.93
CA GLN A 58 -6.27 -1.67 11.66
C GLN A 58 -6.40 -1.31 10.19
N ASN A 59 -7.64 -1.05 9.77
CA ASN A 59 -7.92 -0.55 8.44
C ASN A 59 -7.21 0.80 8.24
N GLN A 60 -6.28 0.84 7.29
CA GLN A 60 -5.43 1.99 7.06
C GLN A 60 -4.92 2.04 5.62
N ALA A 61 -4.76 3.25 5.10
CA ALA A 61 -4.20 3.48 3.78
C ALA A 61 -2.98 4.39 3.90
N LEU A 62 -1.83 3.89 3.44
CA LEU A 62 -0.64 4.70 3.26
C LEU A 62 -0.56 5.14 1.81
N ILE A 63 -0.51 6.44 1.57
CA ILE A 63 -0.36 7.03 0.23
C ILE A 63 1.01 7.69 0.16
N ILE A 64 1.79 7.38 -0.86
CA ILE A 64 3.10 7.97 -1.13
C ILE A 64 3.02 8.72 -2.46
N THR A 65 3.35 10.01 -2.44
CA THR A 65 3.50 10.84 -3.64
C THR A 65 4.97 11.07 -3.89
N TYR A 66 5.48 10.61 -5.02
CA TYR A 66 6.89 10.79 -5.40
C TYR A 66 7.11 12.17 -6.02
N GLN A 67 8.22 12.83 -5.67
CA GLN A 67 8.62 14.13 -6.22
C GLN A 67 9.81 14.03 -7.17
N ARG A 68 10.18 12.81 -7.55
CA ARG A 68 11.32 12.52 -8.44
C ARG A 68 11.12 11.17 -9.13
N ASP A 69 11.93 10.94 -10.15
CA ASP A 69 11.97 9.66 -10.84
C ASP A 69 12.76 8.65 -10.00
N ILE A 70 12.20 7.46 -9.80
CA ILE A 70 12.81 6.33 -9.11
C ILE A 70 12.43 5.07 -9.87
N SER A 71 13.43 4.29 -10.28
CA SER A 71 13.15 3.02 -10.94
C SER A 71 12.54 2.03 -9.95
N ARG A 72 11.75 1.11 -10.48
CA ARG A 72 11.21 -0.03 -9.75
C ARG A 72 12.28 -0.80 -8.99
N LYS A 73 13.45 -0.99 -9.60
CA LYS A 73 14.57 -1.70 -8.96
C LYS A 73 15.04 -0.96 -7.71
N GLU A 74 15.17 0.37 -7.79
CA GLU A 74 15.55 1.22 -6.65
C GLU A 74 14.47 1.22 -5.56
N LEU A 75 13.17 1.24 -5.91
CA LEU A 75 12.09 1.13 -4.92
C LEU A 75 12.14 -0.19 -4.15
N VAL A 76 12.33 -1.31 -4.86
CA VAL A 76 12.42 -2.64 -4.27
C VAL A 76 13.68 -2.77 -3.41
N GLU A 77 14.79 -2.22 -3.88
CA GLU A 77 16.06 -2.19 -3.14
C GLU A 77 15.92 -1.40 -1.83
N ALA A 78 15.37 -0.20 -1.88
CA ALA A 78 15.11 0.60 -0.69
C ALA A 78 14.18 -0.13 0.29
N THR A 79 13.17 -0.84 -0.21
CA THR A 79 12.28 -1.67 0.62
C THR A 79 13.04 -2.81 1.30
N ARG A 80 13.93 -3.48 0.56
CA ARG A 80 14.80 -4.53 1.10
C ARG A 80 15.70 -4.00 2.21
N ASP A 81 16.30 -2.83 2.02
CA ASP A 81 17.16 -2.19 3.02
C ASP A 81 16.40 -1.84 4.29
N GLN A 82 15.19 -1.29 4.19
CA GLN A 82 14.34 -1.01 5.35
C GLN A 82 13.99 -2.31 6.10
N TRP A 83 13.62 -3.36 5.38
CA TRP A 83 13.34 -4.67 5.98
C TRP A 83 14.58 -5.32 6.61
N GLN A 84 15.75 -5.15 6.02
CA GLN A 84 17.00 -5.61 6.61
C GLN A 84 17.28 -4.87 7.91
N ALA A 85 17.17 -3.54 7.93
CA ALA A 85 17.36 -2.71 9.12
C ALA A 85 16.38 -3.06 10.25
N GLN A 86 15.14 -3.41 9.90
CA GLN A 86 14.12 -3.85 10.84
C GLN A 86 14.27 -5.32 11.27
N GLY A 87 15.20 -6.07 10.67
CA GLY A 87 15.43 -7.51 10.92
C GLY A 87 14.36 -8.42 10.34
N VAL A 88 13.54 -7.93 9.40
CA VAL A 88 12.48 -8.72 8.72
C VAL A 88 13.11 -9.83 7.89
N LEU A 89 14.20 -9.55 7.17
CA LEU A 89 14.84 -10.55 6.30
C LEU A 89 15.37 -11.77 7.08
N ALA A 90 15.73 -11.59 8.35
CA ALA A 90 16.18 -12.67 9.23
C ALA A 90 15.03 -13.43 9.91
N ARG A 91 13.91 -12.75 10.21
CA ARG A 91 12.79 -13.32 10.97
C ARG A 91 11.70 -13.94 10.10
N GLU A 92 11.55 -13.46 8.87
CA GLU A 92 10.47 -13.85 7.97
C GLU A 92 11.01 -14.69 6.80
N PRO A 93 10.79 -16.02 6.79
CA PRO A 93 11.24 -16.89 5.70
C PRO A 93 10.68 -16.50 4.33
N GLN A 94 9.52 -15.85 4.30
CA GLN A 94 8.86 -15.42 3.06
C GLN A 94 9.40 -14.09 2.52
N SER A 95 10.24 -13.37 3.25
CA SER A 95 10.72 -12.03 2.90
C SER A 95 11.33 -11.95 1.50
N ASN A 96 12.17 -12.92 1.12
CA ASN A 96 12.75 -12.98 -0.23
C ASN A 96 11.70 -13.19 -1.34
N THR A 97 10.63 -13.93 -1.05
CA THR A 97 9.50 -14.07 -1.99
C THR A 97 8.75 -12.76 -2.11
N TRP A 98 8.52 -12.07 -1.00
CA TRP A 98 7.89 -10.76 -1.00
C TRP A 98 8.67 -9.72 -1.81
N ILE A 99 10.00 -9.68 -1.70
CA ILE A 99 10.86 -8.80 -2.52
C ILE A 99 10.69 -9.08 -4.02
N ARG A 100 10.63 -10.36 -4.43
CA ARG A 100 10.35 -10.72 -5.83
C ARG A 100 8.96 -10.31 -6.27
N THR A 101 7.95 -10.45 -5.41
CA THR A 101 6.60 -9.97 -5.66
C THR A 101 6.59 -8.46 -5.92
N LEU A 102 7.26 -7.67 -5.08
CA LEU A 102 7.37 -6.22 -5.28
C LEU A 102 8.00 -5.86 -6.63
N LEU A 103 9.07 -6.56 -7.01
CA LEU A 103 9.73 -6.37 -8.31
C LEU A 103 8.82 -6.70 -9.51
N SER A 104 7.87 -7.61 -9.35
CA SER A 104 6.88 -7.91 -10.40
C SER A 104 5.71 -6.94 -10.42
N LEU A 105 5.34 -6.36 -9.27
CA LEU A 105 4.10 -5.61 -9.11
C LEU A 105 4.26 -4.11 -9.37
N TRP A 106 5.33 -3.51 -8.86
CA TRP A 106 5.49 -2.07 -8.95
C TRP A 106 5.92 -1.65 -10.36
N PRO A 107 5.48 -0.49 -10.84
CA PRO A 107 6.09 0.18 -11.98
C PRO A 107 7.28 1.02 -11.53
N ASP A 108 7.96 1.65 -12.50
CA ASP A 108 8.78 2.83 -12.20
C ASP A 108 7.86 3.98 -11.74
N VAL A 109 8.37 4.90 -10.94
CA VAL A 109 7.62 6.07 -10.48
C VAL A 109 8.30 7.34 -10.95
N SER A 110 7.50 8.33 -11.31
CA SER A 110 7.96 9.66 -11.72
C SER A 110 7.45 10.74 -10.78
N ASN A 111 7.91 11.98 -10.97
CA ASN A 111 7.35 13.11 -10.24
C ASN A 111 5.82 13.21 -10.42
N GLY A 112 5.09 13.23 -9.30
CA GLY A 112 3.62 13.26 -9.25
C GLY A 112 2.96 11.89 -9.21
N THR A 113 3.71 10.81 -9.44
CA THR A 113 3.21 9.45 -9.29
C THR A 113 2.83 9.16 -7.85
N GLN A 114 1.74 8.41 -7.66
CA GLN A 114 1.37 7.89 -6.36
C GLN A 114 1.27 6.37 -6.33
N LEU A 115 1.88 5.81 -5.29
CA LEU A 115 1.69 4.44 -4.86
C LEU A 115 0.94 4.48 -3.53
N ALA A 116 -0.17 3.76 -3.43
CA ALA A 116 -0.87 3.57 -2.17
C ALA A 116 -0.90 2.09 -1.78
N PHE A 117 -0.87 1.83 -0.48
CA PHE A 117 -1.07 0.49 0.08
C PHE A 117 -2.17 0.54 1.13
N VAL A 118 -3.21 -0.25 0.89
CA VAL A 118 -4.44 -0.23 1.68
C VAL A 118 -4.57 -1.56 2.39
N LEU A 119 -4.50 -1.54 3.72
CA LEU A 119 -4.86 -2.66 4.57
C LEU A 119 -6.34 -2.54 4.90
N ASN A 120 -7.13 -3.52 4.46
CA ASN A 120 -8.54 -3.64 4.81
C ASN A 120 -8.88 -5.10 5.07
N ASP A 121 -9.59 -5.41 6.13
CA ASP A 121 -9.94 -6.79 6.51
C ASP A 121 -8.71 -7.71 6.55
N LYS A 122 -7.60 -7.22 7.13
CA LYS A 122 -6.31 -7.91 7.28
C LYS A 122 -5.61 -8.28 5.96
N GLN A 123 -6.09 -7.80 4.82
CA GLN A 123 -5.47 -8.01 3.53
C GLN A 123 -5.04 -6.69 2.89
N GLY A 124 -3.78 -6.64 2.46
CA GLY A 124 -3.20 -5.48 1.79
C GLY A 124 -3.49 -5.44 0.30
N GLN A 125 -3.65 -4.27 -0.30
CA GLN A 125 -3.73 -4.09 -1.76
C GLN A 125 -2.89 -2.90 -2.17
N PHE A 126 -2.05 -3.08 -3.20
CA PHE A 126 -1.36 -1.97 -3.85
C PHE A 126 -2.28 -1.28 -4.84
N TRP A 127 -2.15 0.04 -4.90
CA TRP A 127 -2.87 0.91 -5.81
C TRP A 127 -1.89 1.91 -6.42
N TYR A 128 -2.17 2.32 -7.65
CA TYR A 128 -1.30 3.20 -8.40
C TYR A 128 -2.09 4.26 -9.16
N ARG A 129 -1.54 5.46 -9.21
CA ARG A 129 -1.88 6.47 -10.22
C ARG A 129 -0.62 7.16 -10.71
N ALA A 130 -0.55 7.43 -12.01
CA ALA A 130 0.64 8.00 -12.64
C ALA A 130 0.83 9.49 -12.29
N SER A 131 -0.27 10.20 -11.99
CA SER A 131 -0.23 11.61 -11.61
C SER A 131 -1.37 11.96 -10.64
N THR A 132 -1.14 12.96 -9.80
CA THR A 132 -2.16 13.53 -8.90
C THR A 132 -3.34 14.16 -9.65
N SER A 133 -3.18 14.49 -10.94
CA SER A 133 -4.30 14.94 -11.80
C SER A 133 -5.28 13.80 -12.15
N GLN A 134 -4.83 12.53 -12.04
CA GLN A 134 -5.70 11.38 -12.22
C GLN A 134 -6.55 11.16 -10.97
N LYS A 135 -7.86 11.07 -11.18
CA LYS A 135 -8.84 10.88 -10.10
C LYS A 135 -8.88 9.45 -9.58
N THR A 136 -8.58 8.48 -10.44
CA THR A 136 -8.77 7.06 -10.15
C THR A 136 -7.43 6.38 -9.88
N PHE A 137 -7.41 5.54 -8.85
CA PHE A 137 -6.34 4.59 -8.62
C PHE A 137 -6.66 3.26 -9.30
N THR A 138 -5.64 2.64 -9.90
CA THR A 138 -5.71 1.29 -10.45
C THR A 138 -5.07 0.31 -9.47
N PRO A 139 -5.72 -0.82 -9.13
CA PRO A 139 -5.10 -1.82 -8.27
C PRO A 139 -3.92 -2.49 -8.99
N LEU A 140 -2.84 -2.73 -8.26
CA LEU A 140 -1.66 -3.43 -8.75
C LEU A 140 -1.60 -4.85 -8.17
N GLY A 141 -1.86 -5.83 -9.04
CA GLY A 141 -1.76 -7.26 -8.70
C GLY A 141 -2.71 -7.73 -7.60
N PRO A 142 -2.48 -8.95 -7.07
CA PRO A 142 -3.35 -9.55 -6.07
C PRO A 142 -3.18 -8.89 -4.69
N ARG A 143 -4.16 -9.14 -3.81
CA ARG A 143 -4.06 -8.78 -2.39
C ARG A 143 -2.92 -9.55 -1.72
N GLN A 144 -2.30 -8.90 -0.75
CA GLN A 144 -1.17 -9.40 0.02
C GLN A 144 -1.63 -9.91 1.38
N SER A 145 -0.88 -10.86 1.94
CA SER A 145 -1.18 -11.45 3.25
C SER A 145 -1.06 -10.42 4.38
N GLU A 146 -1.66 -10.74 5.52
CA GLU A 146 -1.54 -9.93 6.75
C GLU A 146 -0.07 -9.75 7.15
N ALA A 147 0.73 -10.84 7.13
CA ALA A 147 2.15 -10.81 7.46
C ALA A 147 2.94 -9.85 6.55
N PHE A 148 2.75 -9.92 5.23
CA PHE A 148 3.35 -8.97 4.29
C PHE A 148 2.92 -7.54 4.63
N SER A 149 1.62 -7.33 4.86
CA SER A 149 1.03 -6.01 5.03
C SER A 149 1.56 -5.30 6.27
N VAL A 150 1.71 -6.02 7.37
CA VAL A 150 2.28 -5.52 8.63
C VAL A 150 3.74 -5.09 8.43
N HIS A 151 4.57 -5.92 7.80
CA HIS A 151 5.98 -5.57 7.57
C HIS A 151 6.15 -4.46 6.53
N PHE A 152 5.32 -4.42 5.50
CA PHE A 152 5.37 -3.37 4.50
C PHE A 152 4.99 -2.01 5.10
N LEU A 153 3.84 -1.92 5.76
CA LEU A 153 3.43 -0.68 6.45
C LEU A 153 4.39 -0.32 7.59
N GLY A 154 4.99 -1.33 8.22
CA GLY A 154 6.00 -1.19 9.27
C GLY A 154 7.21 -0.36 8.87
N ILE A 155 7.55 -0.25 7.58
CA ILE A 155 8.62 0.64 7.10
C ILE A 155 8.38 2.09 7.56
N TRP A 156 7.12 2.53 7.58
CA TRP A 156 6.72 3.87 8.03
C TRP A 156 6.17 3.90 9.46
N LEU A 157 5.46 2.85 9.87
CA LEU A 157 4.62 2.88 11.08
C LEU A 157 5.17 2.07 12.26
N ASP A 158 6.15 1.19 12.06
CA ASP A 158 6.77 0.44 13.15
C ASP A 158 7.65 1.37 14.00
N PRO A 159 7.64 1.28 15.34
CA PRO A 159 8.53 2.07 16.19
C PRO A 159 10.03 1.94 15.86
N ARG A 160 10.44 0.85 15.18
CA ARG A 160 11.81 0.59 14.73
C ARG A 160 12.12 1.14 13.33
N THR A 161 11.23 1.96 12.75
CA THR A 161 11.54 2.67 11.50
C THR A 161 12.81 3.50 11.64
N GLN A 162 13.57 3.62 10.54
CA GLN A 162 14.74 4.50 10.50
C GLN A 162 14.37 6.00 10.48
N TYR A 163 13.07 6.32 10.32
CA TYR A 163 12.55 7.69 10.23
C TYR A 163 11.54 8.01 11.36
N PRO A 164 11.93 8.00 12.64
CA PRO A 164 11.00 8.15 13.77
C PRO A 164 10.25 9.47 13.77
N ALA A 165 10.86 10.57 13.32
CA ALA A 165 10.19 11.86 13.20
C ALA A 165 9.06 11.83 12.14
N LEU A 166 9.30 11.20 10.98
CA LEU A 166 8.28 11.05 9.95
C LEU A 166 7.13 10.16 10.42
N ARG A 167 7.46 9.10 11.18
CA ARG A 167 6.44 8.26 11.82
C ARG A 167 5.54 9.07 12.74
N GLN A 168 6.10 9.90 13.62
CA GLN A 168 5.30 10.72 14.53
C GLN A 168 4.35 11.64 13.77
N GLN A 169 4.83 12.31 12.72
CA GLN A 169 4.00 13.13 11.84
C GLN A 169 2.88 12.34 11.13
N LEU A 170 3.13 11.07 10.78
CA LEU A 170 2.12 10.21 10.14
C LEU A 170 1.03 9.72 11.09
N ILE A 171 1.38 9.42 12.33
CA ILE A 171 0.44 8.84 13.32
C ILE A 171 -0.20 9.90 14.22
N GLY A 172 -0.10 11.19 13.86
CA GLY A 172 -0.74 12.29 14.59
C GLY A 172 0.02 12.76 15.84
N GLY A 173 1.26 12.31 16.06
CA GLY A 173 2.12 12.75 17.16
C GLY A 173 2.83 14.09 16.90
N GLY A 174 2.25 14.95 16.07
CA GLY A 174 2.85 16.19 15.60
C GLY A 174 1.90 17.38 15.73
N GLU A 175 1.42 17.65 16.94
CA GLU A 175 0.98 18.96 17.44
C GLU A 175 1.46 19.14 18.88
#